data_AF-A0A085F965-F1
#
_entry.id   AF-A0A085F965-F1
#
_cell.length_a   1.000
_cell.length_b   1.000
_cell.length_c   1.000
_cell.angle_alpha   90.00
_cell.angle_beta   90.00
_cell.angle_gamma   90.00
#
_symmetry.space_group_name_H-M   'P 1'
#
loop_
_entity.id
_entity.type
_entity.pdbx_description
1 polymer ?
#
loop_
_entity_poly.entity_id
_entity_poly.type
_entity_poly.pdbx_seq_one_letter_code
_entity_poly.pdbx_strand_id
1 'polypeptide(L)'
;MKSSYLRAGAALACALALSACGGGDGDRVISGSFSGVTKPGLVLQNNGGSDLVINPTNGGIGNFYFPDMVETDSDYNVTAKSFPSNAETCTVTNGKGKVAIDINTIYVECTIRQHELKGTVTGLTGTLVLVNGSDRVTVAPGATSFTMAKVNEDAPYGIAILTQPDNQTCTVANGSGTVGQADITNVTVTCGPRT
;
A
#
# COMPACT_ATOMS: atom_id res chain seq x y z
N MET A 1 -52.31 -8.55 73.73
CA MET A 1 -52.62 -9.65 72.79
C MET A 1 -52.44 -9.09 71.38
N LYS A 2 -51.31 -9.42 70.71
CA LYS A 2 -51.23 -10.19 69.44
C LYS A 2 -51.99 -9.51 68.29
N SER A 3 -51.37 -9.00 67.21
CA SER A 3 -50.58 -9.67 66.15
C SER A 3 -49.87 -8.56 65.33
N SER A 4 -48.58 -8.56 64.93
CA SER A 4 -47.70 -9.52 64.24
C SER A 4 -48.06 -9.82 62.76
N TYR A 5 -47.32 -9.14 61.88
CA TYR A 5 -46.75 -9.52 60.56
C TYR A 5 -47.64 -9.70 59.31
N LEU A 6 -47.02 -9.35 58.16
CA LEU A 6 -47.43 -9.49 56.75
C LEU A 6 -48.42 -8.42 56.26
N ARG A 7 -48.06 -7.51 55.35
CA ARG A 7 -47.44 -7.73 54.03
C ARG A 7 -46.49 -6.57 53.73
N ALA A 8 -45.19 -6.79 53.82
CA ALA A 8 -44.36 -7.11 52.67
C ALA A 8 -44.30 -5.98 51.62
N GLY A 9 -43.31 -5.09 51.81
CA GLY A 9 -42.42 -4.74 50.72
C GLY A 9 -42.90 -3.68 49.72
N ALA A 10 -43.43 -2.55 50.18
CA ALA A 10 -43.51 -1.32 49.37
C ALA A 10 -42.13 -0.64 49.17
N ALA A 11 -41.07 -1.44 49.05
CA ALA A 11 -39.68 -1.00 48.90
C ALA A 11 -39.00 -1.66 47.68
N LEU A 12 -39.78 -1.93 46.62
CA LEU A 12 -39.29 -2.44 45.35
C LEU A 12 -39.72 -1.55 44.18
N ALA A 13 -39.44 -0.24 44.29
CA ALA A 13 -39.70 0.73 43.22
C ALA A 13 -38.52 1.69 42.95
N CYS A 14 -37.32 1.38 43.46
CA CYS A 14 -36.09 2.14 43.18
C CYS A 14 -34.95 1.28 42.60
N ALA A 15 -35.28 0.19 41.89
CA ALA A 15 -34.27 -0.66 41.22
C ALA A 15 -34.27 -0.54 39.69
N LEU A 16 -34.86 0.53 39.11
CA LEU A 16 -34.91 0.75 37.66
C LEU A 16 -34.30 2.09 37.20
N ALA A 17 -33.51 2.76 38.05
CA ALA A 17 -32.90 4.06 37.71
C ALA A 17 -31.36 4.04 37.66
N LEU A 18 -30.76 2.90 37.32
CA LEU A 18 -29.32 2.81 37.02
C LEU A 18 -29.04 2.37 35.57
N SER A 19 -29.89 2.77 34.61
CA SER A 19 -29.60 2.66 33.18
C SER A 19 -29.34 4.02 32.54
N ALA A 20 -28.67 4.91 33.26
CA ALA A 20 -28.32 6.24 32.75
C ALA A 20 -27.00 6.78 33.30
N CYS A 21 -26.14 5.92 33.85
CA CYS A 21 -24.71 6.22 33.85
C CYS A 21 -24.15 5.73 32.50
N GLY A 22 -24.63 6.32 31.41
CA GLY A 22 -23.89 6.34 30.16
C GLY A 22 -22.72 7.26 30.40
N GLY A 23 -21.71 6.76 31.10
CA GLY A 23 -20.44 7.44 31.27
C GLY A 23 -19.93 7.72 29.87
N GLY A 24 -19.80 9.00 29.54
CA GLY A 24 -19.20 9.47 28.30
C GLY A 24 -17.74 9.08 28.26
N ASP A 25 -17.49 7.80 28.02
CA ASP A 25 -16.18 7.29 27.63
C ASP A 25 -16.00 7.72 26.19
N GLY A 26 -15.61 8.99 26.07
CA GLY A 26 -15.76 9.82 24.88
C GLY A 26 -15.41 9.12 23.57
N ASP A 27 -16.21 9.36 22.56
CA ASP A 27 -15.82 9.48 21.17
C ASP A 27 -14.33 9.16 20.91
N ARG A 28 -14.07 7.95 20.41
CA ARG A 28 -12.73 7.43 20.13
C ARG A 28 -12.33 7.75 18.70
N VAL A 29 -11.03 7.94 18.51
CA VAL A 29 -10.47 8.17 17.18
C VAL A 29 -10.14 6.83 16.52
N ILE A 30 -10.52 6.70 15.25
CA ILE A 30 -10.06 5.62 14.39
C ILE A 30 -9.00 6.18 13.46
N SER A 31 -7.82 5.59 13.51
CA SER A 31 -6.64 5.98 12.75
C SER A 31 -5.84 4.77 12.32
N GLY A 32 -4.89 5.01 11.44
CA GLY A 32 -4.01 3.97 10.94
C GLY A 32 -2.91 4.52 10.06
N SER A 33 -2.18 3.60 9.44
CA SER A 33 -1.15 3.90 8.46
C SER A 33 -1.45 3.23 7.13
N PHE A 34 -0.85 3.78 6.08
CA PHE A 34 -0.97 3.24 4.74
C PHE A 34 0.38 3.17 4.04
N SER A 35 0.50 2.28 3.06
CA SER A 35 1.65 2.15 2.18
C SER A 35 1.21 1.90 0.73
N GLY A 36 2.08 2.23 -0.22
CA GLY A 36 1.85 2.02 -1.65
C GLY A 36 0.89 3.03 -2.31
N VAL A 37 0.58 4.15 -1.64
CA VAL A 37 -0.31 5.20 -2.19
C VAL A 37 0.53 6.30 -2.85
N THR A 38 0.96 6.05 -4.08
CA THR A 38 1.80 7.00 -4.85
C THR A 38 1.00 7.91 -5.77
N LYS A 39 -0.31 7.67 -5.92
CA LYS A 39 -1.22 8.42 -6.77
C LYS A 39 -2.57 8.62 -6.07
N PRO A 40 -3.34 9.68 -6.39
CA PRO A 40 -4.69 9.84 -5.85
C PRO A 40 -5.62 8.69 -6.26
N GLY A 41 -6.65 8.43 -5.44
CA GLY A 41 -7.70 7.46 -5.74
C GLY A 41 -8.05 6.51 -4.60
N LEU A 42 -7.23 6.44 -3.56
CA LEU A 42 -7.58 5.70 -2.35
C LEU A 42 -8.65 6.45 -1.56
N VAL A 43 -9.79 5.80 -1.34
CA VAL A 43 -10.87 6.28 -0.49
C VAL A 43 -11.22 5.19 0.52
N LEU A 44 -11.17 5.54 1.79
CA LEU A 44 -11.54 4.65 2.90
C LEU A 44 -12.93 5.03 3.43
N GLN A 45 -13.66 4.05 3.94
CA GLN A 45 -14.91 4.26 4.65
C GLN A 45 -14.90 3.43 5.93
N ASN A 46 -15.45 3.99 7.01
CA ASN A 46 -15.77 3.23 8.21
C ASN A 46 -17.29 2.98 8.25
N ASN A 47 -17.71 1.71 8.32
CA ASN A 47 -19.12 1.30 8.41
C ASN A 47 -20.03 1.88 7.30
N GLY A 48 -19.47 2.18 6.12
CA GLY A 48 -20.20 2.81 5.02
C GLY A 48 -20.57 4.29 5.25
N GLY A 49 -19.94 4.94 6.23
CA GLY A 49 -20.09 6.37 6.51
C GLY A 49 -19.36 7.28 5.52
N SER A 50 -18.93 8.44 5.99
CA SER A 50 -18.24 9.48 5.21
C SER A 50 -16.99 8.95 4.50
N ASP A 51 -16.78 9.41 3.26
CA ASP A 51 -15.60 9.08 2.47
C ASP A 51 -14.37 9.81 3.03
N LEU A 52 -13.34 9.05 3.40
CA LEU A 52 -12.02 9.57 3.75
C LEU A 52 -11.09 9.43 2.53
N VAL A 53 -10.81 10.55 1.87
CA VAL A 53 -9.87 10.60 0.74
C VAL A 53 -8.44 10.60 1.27
N ILE A 54 -7.63 9.63 0.83
CA ILE A 54 -6.21 9.56 1.15
C ILE A 54 -5.41 10.18 0.01
N ASN A 55 -4.69 11.26 0.32
CA ASN A 55 -3.79 11.90 -0.64
C ASN A 55 -2.42 11.20 -0.62
N PRO A 56 -1.79 11.02 -1.79
CA PRO A 56 -0.48 10.41 -1.88
C PRO A 56 0.59 11.26 -1.19
N THR A 57 1.57 10.59 -0.60
CA THR A 57 2.74 11.20 0.03
C THR A 57 4.00 10.87 -0.76
N ASN A 58 5.08 11.62 -0.51
CA ASN A 58 6.38 11.27 -1.06
C ASN A 58 6.83 9.92 -0.47
N GLY A 59 7.05 8.92 -1.32
CA GLY A 59 7.32 7.53 -0.91
C GLY A 59 6.07 6.66 -0.70
N GLY A 60 4.86 7.23 -0.83
CA GLY A 60 3.59 6.48 -0.77
C GLY A 60 3.24 5.87 0.59
N ILE A 61 3.88 6.33 1.67
CA ILE A 61 3.66 5.89 3.04
C ILE A 61 3.16 7.07 3.87
N GLY A 62 2.16 6.84 4.72
CA GLY A 62 1.63 7.89 5.58
C GLY A 62 0.67 7.38 6.63
N ASN A 63 0.06 8.32 7.34
CA ASN A 63 -0.94 8.06 8.37
C ASN A 63 -2.27 8.70 7.99
N PHE A 64 -3.36 8.17 8.51
CA PHE A 64 -4.70 8.69 8.33
C PHE A 64 -5.50 8.61 9.63
N TYR A 65 -6.54 9.42 9.73
CA TYR A 65 -7.54 9.33 10.79
C TYR A 65 -8.91 9.68 10.21
N PHE A 66 -9.95 9.04 10.71
CA PHE A 66 -11.32 9.42 10.42
C PHE A 66 -11.70 10.64 11.26
N PRO A 67 -12.27 11.69 10.67
CA PRO A 67 -12.68 12.89 11.41
C PRO A 67 -13.90 12.62 12.30
N ASP A 68 -14.77 11.70 11.88
CA ASP A 68 -15.93 11.26 12.64
C ASP A 68 -15.46 10.31 13.74
N MET A 69 -15.62 10.72 14.99
CA MET A 69 -15.30 9.89 16.14
C MET A 69 -16.37 8.82 16.36
N VAL A 70 -15.99 7.72 17.01
CA VAL A 70 -16.86 6.55 17.20
C VAL A 70 -17.05 6.25 18.68
N GLU A 71 -18.30 5.98 19.08
CA GLU A 71 -18.62 5.64 20.46
C GLU A 71 -17.91 4.36 20.92
N THR A 72 -17.53 4.33 22.19
CA THR A 72 -17.02 3.10 22.84
C THR A 72 -18.04 1.96 22.71
N ASP A 73 -17.56 0.73 22.60
CA ASP A 73 -18.29 -0.53 22.36
C ASP A 73 -19.00 -0.68 21.01
N SER A 74 -18.98 0.35 20.15
CA SER A 74 -19.43 0.26 18.77
C SER A 74 -18.50 -0.60 17.91
N ASP A 75 -19.06 -1.23 16.89
CA ASP A 75 -18.28 -1.93 15.88
C ASP A 75 -17.70 -0.93 14.87
N TYR A 76 -16.49 -1.18 14.39
CA TYR A 76 -15.90 -0.49 13.25
C TYR A 76 -15.61 -1.49 12.13
N ASN A 77 -15.69 -0.99 10.90
CA ASN A 77 -15.40 -1.74 9.68
C ASN A 77 -14.86 -0.77 8.63
N VAL A 78 -13.55 -0.61 8.65
CA VAL A 78 -12.78 0.14 7.66
C VAL A 78 -12.58 -0.69 6.40
N THR A 79 -13.07 -0.18 5.29
CA THR A 79 -12.93 -0.77 3.96
C THR A 79 -12.35 0.23 2.98
N ALA A 80 -11.64 -0.27 1.97
CA ALA A 80 -11.26 0.54 0.82
C ALA A 80 -12.42 0.55 -0.19
N LYS A 81 -12.99 1.74 -0.42
CA LYS A 81 -14.07 1.96 -1.39
C LYS A 81 -13.54 2.05 -2.81
N SER A 82 -12.38 2.69 -2.98
CA SER A 82 -11.65 2.78 -4.23
C SER A 82 -10.15 2.81 -3.97
N PHE A 83 -9.36 2.49 -4.98
CA PHE A 83 -7.90 2.47 -4.92
C PHE A 83 -7.28 3.27 -6.08
N PRO A 84 -5.99 3.67 -5.97
CA PRO A 84 -5.29 4.42 -7.01
C PRO A 84 -5.24 3.66 -8.34
N SER A 85 -5.24 4.38 -9.47
CA SER A 85 -5.32 3.75 -10.80
C SER A 85 -4.13 2.85 -11.15
N ASN A 86 -2.97 3.08 -10.53
CA ASN A 86 -1.73 2.31 -10.69
C ASN A 86 -1.60 1.17 -9.66
N ALA A 87 -2.55 1.03 -8.74
CA ALA A 87 -2.62 -0.10 -7.82
C ALA A 87 -3.42 -1.25 -8.42
N GLU A 88 -2.99 -2.48 -8.13
CA GLU A 88 -3.73 -3.71 -8.41
C GLU A 88 -4.81 -3.95 -7.34
N THR A 89 -4.45 -3.75 -6.08
CA THR A 89 -5.33 -3.92 -4.93
C THR A 89 -4.87 -3.07 -3.76
N CYS A 90 -5.78 -2.76 -2.83
CA CYS A 90 -5.46 -2.22 -1.51
C CYS A 90 -6.11 -3.08 -0.43
N THR A 91 -5.31 -3.70 0.42
CA THR A 91 -5.76 -4.58 1.49
C THR A 91 -5.80 -3.82 2.82
N VAL A 92 -6.92 -3.93 3.53
CA VAL A 92 -7.05 -3.37 4.89
C VAL A 92 -6.84 -4.48 5.92
N THR A 93 -5.79 -4.37 6.72
CA THR A 93 -5.50 -5.23 7.87
C THR A 93 -5.95 -4.57 9.16
N ASN A 94 -6.47 -5.37 10.10
CA ASN A 94 -7.10 -4.90 11.34
C ASN A 94 -8.25 -3.90 11.11
N GLY A 95 -8.87 -3.92 9.92
CA GLY A 95 -9.93 -2.98 9.56
C GLY A 95 -11.27 -3.24 10.25
N LYS A 96 -11.41 -4.29 11.06
CA LYS A 96 -12.69 -4.65 11.71
C LYS A 96 -12.48 -4.97 13.18
N GLY A 97 -13.41 -4.53 14.02
CA GLY A 97 -13.41 -4.87 15.45
C GLY A 97 -14.37 -4.02 16.26
N LYS A 98 -14.24 -4.07 17.58
CA LYS A 98 -14.93 -3.19 18.52
C LYS A 98 -14.03 -2.07 19.00
N VAL A 99 -14.62 -0.90 19.18
CA VAL A 99 -13.96 0.28 19.72
C VAL A 99 -13.93 0.15 21.25
N ALA A 100 -12.75 -0.04 21.83
CA ALA A 100 -12.56 0.02 23.30
C ALA A 100 -11.67 1.20 23.72
N ILE A 101 -10.70 1.53 22.86
CA ILE A 101 -9.75 2.63 22.97
C ILE A 101 -9.58 3.25 21.58
N ASP A 102 -8.82 4.33 21.48
CA ASP A 102 -8.39 4.86 20.19
C ASP A 102 -7.70 3.76 19.37
N ILE A 103 -8.16 3.57 18.15
CA ILE A 103 -7.66 2.55 17.23
C ILE A 103 -6.60 3.21 16.35
N ASN A 104 -5.38 2.66 16.35
CA ASN A 104 -4.26 3.12 15.51
C ASN A 104 -3.52 1.95 14.83
N THR A 105 -4.08 0.75 14.92
CA THR A 105 -3.48 -0.51 14.43
C THR A 105 -3.94 -0.89 13.03
N ILE A 106 -4.80 -0.08 12.41
CA ILE A 106 -5.30 -0.30 11.06
C ILE A 106 -4.16 -0.02 10.08
N TYR A 107 -3.94 -0.96 9.18
CA TYR A 107 -2.92 -0.82 8.14
C TYR A 107 -3.55 -1.05 6.77
N VAL A 108 -3.28 -0.15 5.83
CA VAL A 108 -3.75 -0.23 4.45
C VAL A 108 -2.57 -0.38 3.52
N GLU A 109 -2.47 -1.52 2.86
CA GLU A 109 -1.38 -1.81 1.93
C GLU A 109 -1.89 -1.85 0.50
N CYS A 110 -1.42 -0.91 -0.34
CA CYS A 110 -1.70 -0.88 -1.76
C CYS A 110 -0.57 -1.50 -2.58
N THR A 111 -0.86 -2.55 -3.33
CA THR A 111 0.11 -3.19 -4.23
C THR A 111 0.11 -2.46 -5.57
N ILE A 112 1.21 -1.78 -5.89
CA ILE A 112 1.38 -1.10 -7.19
C ILE A 112 1.59 -2.14 -8.29
N ARG A 113 0.94 -1.95 -9.44
CA ARG A 113 1.16 -2.80 -10.62
C ARG A 113 2.62 -2.74 -11.04
N GLN A 114 3.14 -3.87 -11.50
CA GLN A 114 4.51 -3.96 -11.98
C GLN A 114 4.53 -4.42 -13.44
N HIS A 115 5.44 -3.85 -14.21
CA HIS A 115 5.61 -4.13 -15.62
C HIS A 115 7.00 -4.70 -15.90
N GLU A 116 7.11 -5.52 -16.95
CA GLU A 116 8.40 -6.08 -17.37
C GLU A 116 9.32 -4.97 -17.88
N LEU A 117 10.62 -5.10 -17.60
CA LEU A 117 11.67 -4.27 -18.17
C LEU A 117 12.67 -5.18 -18.88
N LYS A 118 12.57 -5.24 -20.21
CA LYS A 118 13.38 -6.11 -21.05
C LYS A 118 13.88 -5.38 -22.30
N GLY A 119 14.90 -5.94 -22.91
CA GLY A 119 15.49 -5.37 -24.11
C GLY A 119 16.22 -6.38 -24.97
N THR A 120 16.64 -5.92 -26.14
CA THR A 120 17.40 -6.71 -27.10
C THR A 120 18.88 -6.40 -27.02
N VAL A 121 19.70 -7.38 -27.39
CA VAL A 121 21.16 -7.29 -27.39
C VAL A 121 21.66 -7.71 -28.77
N THR A 122 22.54 -6.92 -29.37
CA THR A 122 23.13 -7.22 -30.68
C THR A 122 24.64 -7.08 -30.63
N GLY A 123 25.34 -8.05 -31.24
CA GLY A 123 26.79 -8.01 -31.40
C GLY A 123 27.59 -8.36 -30.15
N LEU A 124 26.96 -8.81 -29.05
CA LEU A 124 27.67 -9.16 -27.81
C LEU A 124 28.46 -10.47 -27.96
N THR A 125 29.79 -10.39 -27.79
CA THR A 125 30.72 -11.53 -27.85
C THR A 125 31.45 -11.78 -26.51
N GLY A 126 31.40 -10.85 -25.56
CA GLY A 126 31.91 -11.03 -24.21
C GLY A 126 30.82 -10.90 -23.13
N THR A 127 31.23 -10.86 -21.87
CA THR A 127 30.30 -10.69 -20.74
C THR A 127 29.98 -9.22 -20.54
N LEU A 128 28.70 -8.90 -20.46
CA LEU A 128 28.18 -7.56 -20.19
C LEU A 128 27.44 -7.58 -18.85
N VAL A 129 27.55 -6.53 -18.05
CA VAL A 129 26.71 -6.36 -16.86
C VAL A 129 25.91 -5.07 -16.98
N LEU A 130 24.59 -5.20 -16.92
CA LEU A 130 23.64 -4.10 -16.93
C LEU A 130 23.07 -3.87 -15.52
N VAL A 131 22.71 -2.62 -15.22
CA VAL A 131 22.09 -2.23 -13.94
C VAL A 131 20.86 -1.37 -14.13
N ASN A 132 19.86 -1.53 -13.27
CA ASN A 132 18.74 -0.61 -13.10
C ASN A 132 18.56 -0.32 -11.60
N GLY A 133 19.18 0.77 -11.10
CA GLY A 133 19.27 1.03 -9.67
C GLY A 133 20.10 -0.04 -8.96
N SER A 134 19.50 -0.78 -8.02
CA SER A 134 20.15 -1.90 -7.33
C SER A 134 20.09 -3.22 -8.09
N ASP A 135 19.23 -3.33 -9.10
CA ASP A 135 19.12 -4.53 -9.92
C ASP A 135 20.35 -4.68 -10.84
N ARG A 136 20.83 -5.91 -10.97
CA ARG A 136 22.06 -6.28 -11.68
C ARG A 136 21.81 -7.52 -12.52
N VAL A 137 22.03 -7.40 -13.82
CA VAL A 137 21.88 -8.51 -14.76
C VAL A 137 23.19 -8.72 -15.50
N THR A 138 23.74 -9.93 -15.36
CA THR A 138 24.85 -10.40 -16.19
C THR A 138 24.29 -10.99 -17.48
N VAL A 139 24.67 -10.40 -18.62
CA VAL A 139 24.28 -10.84 -19.95
C VAL A 139 25.44 -11.64 -20.54
N ALA A 140 25.17 -12.91 -20.84
CA ALA A 140 26.18 -13.84 -21.36
C ALA A 140 26.55 -13.51 -22.82
N PRO A 141 27.78 -13.87 -23.26
CA PRO A 141 28.17 -13.81 -24.67
C PRO A 141 27.14 -14.45 -25.60
N GLY A 142 26.85 -13.81 -26.74
CA GLY A 142 25.92 -14.31 -27.74
C GLY A 142 24.44 -14.18 -27.37
N ALA A 143 24.09 -13.66 -26.19
CA ALA A 143 22.70 -13.40 -25.84
C ALA A 143 22.08 -12.35 -26.78
N THR A 144 20.81 -12.54 -27.12
CA THR A 144 20.03 -11.64 -27.98
C THR A 144 19.03 -10.78 -27.21
N SER A 145 18.87 -11.03 -25.90
CA SER A 145 17.97 -10.29 -25.03
C SER A 145 18.44 -10.31 -23.57
N PHE A 146 17.88 -9.42 -22.77
CA PHE A 146 18.01 -9.40 -21.32
C PHE A 146 16.67 -9.04 -20.68
N THR A 147 16.49 -9.44 -19.42
CA THR A 147 15.33 -9.10 -18.59
C THR A 147 15.82 -8.62 -17.24
N MET A 148 15.34 -7.46 -16.81
CA MET A 148 15.55 -6.88 -15.48
C MET A 148 14.42 -7.30 -14.54
N ALA A 149 14.57 -7.02 -13.25
CA ALA A 149 13.46 -7.06 -12.31
C ALA A 149 12.30 -6.16 -12.78
N LYS A 150 11.07 -6.59 -12.51
CA LYS A 150 9.88 -5.79 -12.79
C LYS A 150 9.93 -4.47 -12.05
N VAL A 151 9.40 -3.43 -12.68
CA VAL A 151 9.40 -2.07 -12.15
C VAL A 151 7.95 -1.62 -11.94
N ASN A 152 7.70 -0.93 -10.83
CA ASN A 152 6.38 -0.40 -10.49
C ASN A 152 5.91 0.61 -11.56
N GLU A 153 4.61 0.59 -11.87
CA GLU A 153 3.96 1.61 -12.70
C GLU A 153 4.17 3.01 -12.09
N ASP A 154 4.38 4.00 -12.96
CA ASP A 154 4.75 5.38 -12.65
C ASP A 154 6.17 5.55 -12.02
N ALA A 155 6.93 4.47 -11.77
CA ALA A 155 8.30 4.56 -11.29
C ALA A 155 9.32 4.81 -12.43
N PRO A 156 10.42 5.52 -12.17
CA PRO A 156 11.48 5.69 -13.14
C PRO A 156 12.30 4.40 -13.31
N TYR A 157 12.85 4.21 -14.51
CA TYR A 157 13.89 3.22 -14.80
C TYR A 157 15.09 3.89 -15.46
N GLY A 158 16.27 3.31 -15.26
CA GLY A 158 17.54 3.79 -15.79
C GLY A 158 18.55 2.66 -15.92
N ILE A 159 18.60 2.06 -17.10
CA ILE A 159 19.53 1.01 -17.49
C ILE A 159 20.87 1.63 -17.88
N ALA A 160 21.90 1.25 -17.15
CA ALA A 160 23.28 1.60 -17.44
C ALA A 160 24.15 0.34 -17.58
N ILE A 161 25.29 0.51 -18.23
CA ILE A 161 26.31 -0.54 -18.33
C ILE A 161 27.22 -0.41 -17.12
N LEU A 162 27.21 -1.42 -16.25
CA LEU A 162 28.13 -1.51 -15.12
C LEU A 162 29.50 -2.04 -15.56
N THR A 163 29.51 -3.05 -16.43
CA THR A 163 30.75 -3.67 -16.92
C THR A 163 30.67 -3.87 -18.42
N GLN A 164 31.58 -3.24 -19.16
CA GLN A 164 31.78 -3.47 -20.59
C GLN A 164 32.53 -4.79 -20.81
N PRO A 165 32.29 -5.51 -21.92
CA PRO A 165 33.13 -6.63 -22.32
C PRO A 165 34.55 -6.18 -22.70
N ASP A 166 35.59 -6.98 -22.40
CA ASP A 166 37.00 -6.57 -22.54
C ASP A 166 37.39 -6.02 -23.93
N ASN A 167 36.84 -6.60 -25.00
CA ASN A 167 37.16 -6.28 -26.40
C ASN A 167 36.02 -5.59 -27.16
N GLN A 168 35.00 -5.11 -26.43
CA GLN A 168 33.84 -4.46 -27.04
C GLN A 168 33.50 -3.14 -26.36
N THR A 169 32.74 -2.31 -27.06
CA THR A 169 32.00 -1.20 -26.45
C THR A 169 30.54 -1.39 -26.78
N CYS A 170 29.73 -1.50 -25.73
CA CYS A 170 28.29 -1.55 -25.82
C CYS A 170 27.68 -0.18 -25.50
N THR A 171 26.57 0.14 -26.16
CA THR A 171 25.76 1.33 -25.88
C THR A 171 24.31 0.93 -25.63
N VAL A 172 23.63 1.67 -24.76
CA VAL A 172 22.20 1.46 -24.47
C VAL A 172 21.39 2.59 -25.12
N ALA A 173 20.37 2.24 -25.90
CA ALA A 173 19.36 3.18 -26.37
C ALA A 173 18.02 2.90 -25.69
N ASN A 174 17.22 3.95 -25.49
CA ASN A 174 15.98 3.93 -24.68
C ASN A 174 16.19 3.40 -23.25
N GLY A 175 17.41 3.54 -22.72
CA GLY A 175 17.80 3.00 -21.42
C GLY A 175 17.15 3.68 -20.23
N SER A 176 16.46 4.82 -20.39
CA SER A 176 15.82 5.53 -19.28
C SER A 176 14.42 6.00 -19.62
N GLY A 177 13.55 6.08 -18.61
CA GLY A 177 12.20 6.59 -18.76
C GLY A 177 11.37 6.38 -17.49
N THR A 178 10.06 6.51 -17.62
CA THR A 178 9.08 6.18 -16.58
C THR A 178 8.21 5.05 -17.09
N VAL A 179 7.93 4.06 -16.23
CA VAL A 179 7.08 2.92 -16.57
C VAL A 179 5.63 3.38 -16.68
N GLY A 180 5.02 3.12 -17.84
CA GLY A 180 3.60 3.38 -18.07
C GLY A 180 2.73 2.17 -17.73
N GLN A 181 1.57 2.05 -18.38
CA GLN A 181 0.62 0.94 -18.18
C GLN A 181 0.98 -0.33 -18.97
N ALA A 182 2.20 -0.42 -19.51
CA ALA A 182 2.64 -1.54 -20.33
C ALA A 182 4.13 -1.85 -20.11
N ASP A 183 4.49 -3.10 -20.40
CA ASP A 183 5.87 -3.60 -20.42
C ASP A 183 6.80 -2.74 -21.28
N ILE A 184 8.00 -2.49 -20.76
CA ILE A 184 9.09 -1.84 -21.48
C ILE A 184 9.89 -2.90 -22.22
N THR A 185 9.87 -2.84 -23.55
CA THR A 185 10.47 -3.86 -24.44
C THR A 185 11.38 -3.27 -25.52
N ASN A 186 11.49 -1.94 -25.57
CA ASN A 186 12.17 -1.19 -26.62
C ASN A 186 13.59 -0.74 -26.23
N VAL A 187 14.13 -1.24 -25.12
CA VAL A 187 15.52 -1.00 -24.74
C VAL A 187 16.41 -1.83 -25.65
N THR A 188 17.40 -1.19 -26.26
CA THR A 188 18.34 -1.87 -27.16
C THR A 188 19.76 -1.68 -26.68
N VAL A 189 20.52 -2.78 -26.67
CA VAL A 189 21.95 -2.78 -26.38
C VAL A 189 22.70 -3.20 -27.62
N THR A 190 23.60 -2.36 -28.10
CA THR A 190 24.41 -2.63 -29.28
C THR A 190 25.88 -2.64 -28.90
N CYS A 191 26.55 -3.74 -29.17
CA CYS A 191 27.97 -3.93 -28.90
C CYS A 191 28.74 -4.01 -30.21
N GLY A 192 29.84 -3.26 -30.30
CA GLY A 192 30.79 -3.31 -31.41
C GLY A 192 32.21 -3.57 -30.92
N PRO A 193 33.15 -3.92 -31.81
CA PRO A 193 34.57 -3.94 -31.49
C PRO A 193 34.99 -2.60 -30.90
N ARG A 194 35.86 -2.65 -29.90
CA ARG A 194 36.45 -1.44 -29.31
C ARG A 194 37.46 -0.86 -30.31
N THR A 195 37.08 0.21 -30.99
CA THR A 195 37.96 0.99 -31.89
C THR A 195 38.71 2.07 -31.14
#